data_AF-A0A2D0H9F9-F1
#
_entry.id   AF-A0A2D0H9F9-F1
#
_cell.length_a   1.000
_cell.length_b   1.000
_cell.length_c   1.000
_cell.angle_alpha   90.00
_cell.angle_beta   90.00
_cell.angle_gamma   90.00
#
_symmetry.space_group_name_H-M   'P 1'
#
loop_
_entity.id
_entity.type
_entity.pdbx_description
1 polymer ?
#
loop_
_entity_poly.entity_id
_entity_poly.type
_entity_poly.pdbx_seq_one_letter_code
_entity_poly.pdbx_strand_id
1 'polypeptide(L)'
;MSIKKAPGAERKIHDVAIAALKEELKTGKGFSSYGAIVEWLKQEHGLNIEYATVYSWVRYRLGAKLKVPRPQSHKQDEKLVSEFKKNSELFSSV
;
A
#
# COMPACT_ATOMS: atom_id res chain seq x y z
N MET A 1 39.56 -6.02 8.26
CA MET A 1 39.25 -4.58 8.21
C MET A 1 37.87 -4.34 8.79
N SER A 2 37.77 -3.60 9.90
CA SER A 2 36.48 -3.32 10.56
C SER A 2 35.96 -1.95 10.09
N ILE A 3 34.93 -1.94 9.25
CA ILE A 3 34.34 -0.71 8.71
C ILE A 3 33.52 -0.06 9.80
N LYS A 4 34.02 1.04 10.39
CA LYS A 4 33.28 1.85 11.35
C LYS A 4 32.29 2.72 10.57
N LYS A 5 31.06 2.24 10.38
CA LYS A 5 29.96 3.08 9.86
C LYS A 5 29.52 4.04 10.97
N ALA A 6 29.40 5.33 10.65
CA ALA A 6 28.74 6.28 11.54
C ALA A 6 27.31 5.77 11.83
N PRO A 7 26.84 5.80 13.09
CA PRO A 7 25.48 5.40 13.40
C PRO A 7 24.55 6.39 12.70
N GLY A 8 23.91 5.95 11.63
CA GLY A 8 22.87 6.73 10.97
C GLY A 8 21.73 7.01 11.93
N ALA A 9 20.93 8.05 11.65
CA ALA A 9 19.79 8.42 12.48
C ALA A 9 18.91 7.21 12.85
N GLU A 10 18.52 7.12 14.11
CA GLU A 10 17.62 6.07 14.60
C GLU A 10 16.32 6.09 13.80
N ARG A 11 15.91 4.91 13.34
CA ARG A 11 14.70 4.76 12.53
C ARG A 11 13.49 4.89 13.45
N LYS A 12 12.59 5.82 13.14
CA LYS A 12 11.31 5.99 13.85
C LYS A 12 10.37 4.79 13.75
N ILE A 13 10.61 3.87 12.82
CA ILE A 13 9.81 2.66 12.60
C ILE A 13 10.71 1.45 12.81
N HIS A 14 10.32 0.54 13.70
CA HIS A 14 11.04 -0.71 13.93
C HIS A 14 11.03 -1.60 12.68
N ASP A 15 12.11 -2.36 12.47
CA ASP A 15 12.26 -3.24 11.32
C ASP A 15 11.14 -4.31 11.25
N VAL A 16 10.60 -4.75 12.40
CA VAL A 16 9.45 -5.66 12.48
C VAL A 16 8.19 -5.03 11.90
N ALA A 17 7.86 -3.80 12.28
CA ALA A 17 6.71 -3.07 11.77
C ALA A 17 6.83 -2.79 10.26
N ILE A 18 8.05 -2.55 9.77
CA ILE A 18 8.31 -2.38 8.34
C ILE A 18 8.05 -3.67 7.56
N ALA A 19 8.47 -4.82 8.09
CA ALA A 19 8.24 -6.12 7.45
C ALA A 19 6.74 -6.43 7.38
N ALA A 20 6.01 -6.26 8.48
CA ALA A 20 4.56 -6.44 8.52
C ALA A 20 3.83 -5.50 7.54
N LEU A 21 4.21 -4.22 7.51
CA LEU A 21 3.64 -3.24 6.58
C LEU A 21 3.86 -3.63 5.11
N LYS A 22 5.03 -4.18 4.77
CA LYS A 22 5.32 -4.66 3.41
C LYS A 22 4.42 -5.83 3.01
N GLU A 23 4.18 -6.78 3.91
CA GLU A 23 3.33 -7.93 3.62
C GLU A 23 1.86 -7.53 3.48
N GLU A 24 1.35 -6.63 4.33
CA GLU A 24 0.00 -6.05 4.19
C GLU A 24 -0.17 -5.35 2.83
N LEU A 25 0.80 -4.51 2.45
CA LEU A 25 0.78 -3.81 1.16
C LEU A 25 0.85 -4.75 -0.07
N LYS A 26 1.39 -5.96 0.08
CA LYS A 26 1.42 -6.98 -1.00
C LYS A 26 0.12 -7.77 -1.09
N THR A 27 -0.52 -8.05 0.05
CA THR A 27 -1.70 -8.94 0.13
C THR A 27 -2.94 -8.33 -0.54
N GLY A 28 -2.91 -7.04 -0.88
CA GLY A 28 -3.92 -6.40 -1.73
C GLY A 28 -5.23 -6.03 -1.03
N LYS A 29 -5.43 -6.48 0.22
CA LYS A 29 -6.43 -5.85 1.11
C LYS A 29 -6.11 -4.37 1.30
N GLY A 30 -4.82 -4.06 1.50
CA GLY A 30 -4.27 -2.72 1.38
C GLY A 30 -4.88 -1.71 2.34
N PHE A 31 -4.17 -0.61 2.53
CA PHE A 31 -4.72 0.50 3.30
C PHE A 31 -5.58 1.38 2.40
N SER A 32 -6.69 1.91 2.92
CA SER A 32 -7.53 2.87 2.21
C SER A 32 -6.85 4.23 2.03
N SER A 33 -5.92 4.57 2.94
CA SER A 33 -5.18 5.82 2.95
C SER A 33 -3.91 5.70 3.79
N TYR A 34 -3.03 6.70 3.72
CA TYR A 34 -1.89 6.80 4.64
C TYR A 34 -2.34 7.02 6.10
N GLY A 35 -3.52 7.59 6.34
CA GLY A 35 -4.10 7.70 7.68
C GLY A 35 -4.43 6.34 8.28
N ALA A 36 -4.96 5.41 7.47
CA ALA A 36 -5.21 4.04 7.89
C ALA A 36 -3.90 3.31 8.27
N ILE A 37 -2.78 3.63 7.62
CA ILE A 37 -1.46 3.09 7.98
C ILE A 37 -1.00 3.65 9.33
N VAL A 38 -1.20 4.95 9.60
CA VAL A 38 -0.86 5.56 10.89
C VAL A 38 -1.64 4.88 12.03
N GLU A 39 -2.94 4.67 11.83
CA GLU A 39 -3.80 4.07 12.83
C GLU A 39 -3.47 2.59 13.06
N TRP A 40 -3.21 1.84 11.99
CA TRP A 40 -2.75 0.46 12.07
C TRP A 40 -1.40 0.33 12.78
N LEU A 41 -0.41 1.18 12.46
CA LEU A 41 0.89 1.19 13.16
C LEU A 41 0.72 1.50 14.65
N LYS A 42 -0.24 2.34 15.01
CA LYS A 42 -0.57 2.64 16.40
C LYS A 42 -1.24 1.48 17.11
N GLN A 43 -2.16 0.77 16.46
CA GLN A 43 -2.92 -0.34 17.05
C GLN A 43 -2.09 -1.62 17.15
N GLU A 44 -1.44 -2.03 16.06
CA GLU A 44 -0.74 -3.32 15.96
C GLU A 44 0.67 -3.25 16.57
N HIS A 45 1.33 -2.11 16.43
CA HIS A 45 2.74 -1.94 16.83
C HIS A 45 2.95 -0.90 17.93
N GLY A 46 1.90 -0.24 18.43
CA GLY A 46 2.02 0.81 19.45
C GLY A 46 2.79 2.05 18.97
N LEU A 47 3.00 2.19 17.66
CA LEU A 47 3.84 3.24 17.08
C LEU A 47 3.00 4.45 16.68
N ASN A 48 3.10 5.51 17.48
CA ASN A 48 2.50 6.80 17.14
C ASN A 48 3.42 7.58 16.18
N ILE A 49 3.18 7.43 14.88
CA ILE A 49 3.99 8.03 13.83
C ILE A 49 3.18 9.10 13.09
N GLU A 50 3.81 10.24 12.83
CA GLU A 50 3.20 11.31 12.07
C GLU A 50 2.91 10.92 10.61
N TYR A 51 1.78 11.37 10.08
CA TYR A 51 1.35 11.16 8.70
C TYR A 51 2.45 11.44 7.66
N ALA A 52 3.17 12.56 7.79
CA ALA A 52 4.23 12.94 6.86
C ALA A 52 5.39 11.91 6.83
N THR A 53 5.68 11.32 7.98
CA THR A 53 6.70 10.27 8.10
C THR A 53 6.21 9.00 7.41
N VAL A 54 4.97 8.59 7.64
CA VAL A 54 4.36 7.43 6.97
C VAL A 54 4.32 7.63 5.45
N TYR A 55 3.88 8.80 4.98
CA TYR A 55 3.85 9.13 3.56
C TYR A 55 5.24 9.01 2.92
N SER A 56 6.24 9.63 3.54
CA SER A 56 7.62 9.61 3.01
C SER A 56 8.19 8.18 2.98
N TRP A 57 7.90 7.38 3.99
CA TRP A 57 8.31 5.99 4.05
C TRP A 57 7.63 5.13 2.99
N VAL A 58 6.30 5.13 2.96
CA VAL A 58 5.53 4.29 2.04
C VAL A 58 5.83 4.67 0.59
N ARG A 59 5.92 5.97 0.29
CA ARG A 59 6.14 6.46 -1.07
C ARG A 59 7.59 6.32 -1.53
N TYR A 60 8.57 6.76 -0.74
CA TYR A 60 9.97 6.84 -1.19
C TYR A 60 10.83 5.64 -0.75
N ARG A 61 10.56 5.03 0.40
CA ARG A 61 11.35 3.87 0.88
C ARG A 61 10.78 2.55 0.38
N LEU A 62 9.46 2.37 0.51
CA LEU A 62 8.78 1.14 0.12
C LEU A 62 8.39 1.14 -1.36
N GLY A 63 8.36 2.30 -2.01
CA GLY A 63 7.93 2.44 -3.41
C GLY A 63 6.50 1.98 -3.65
N ALA A 64 5.71 1.82 -2.58
CA ALA A 64 4.39 1.24 -2.66
C ALA A 64 3.40 2.31 -3.13
N LYS A 65 2.56 1.94 -4.11
CA LYS A 65 1.42 2.73 -4.53
C LYS A 65 0.18 2.15 -3.85
N LEU A 66 -0.46 2.92 -2.98
CA LEU A 66 -1.80 2.59 -2.47
C LEU A 66 -2.75 2.54 -3.67
N LYS A 67 -2.93 1.36 -4.25
CA LYS A 67 -3.84 1.14 -5.36
C LYS A 67 -5.16 0.68 -4.75
N VAL A 68 -5.92 1.65 -4.26
CA VAL A 68 -7.28 1.41 -3.82
C VAL A 68 -8.12 1.12 -5.07
N PRO A 69 -8.90 0.03 -5.12
CA PRO A 69 -9.86 -0.18 -6.21
C PRO A 69 -10.78 1.04 -6.27
N ARG A 70 -11.02 1.55 -7.48
CA ARG A 70 -11.92 2.69 -7.67
C ARG A 70 -13.29 2.32 -7.07
N PRO A 71 -13.88 3.14 -6.18
CA PRO A 71 -15.20 2.87 -5.66
C PRO A 71 -16.18 2.73 -6.83
N GLN A 72 -16.85 1.57 -6.93
CA GLN A 72 -17.90 1.36 -7.91
C GLN A 72 -19.19 1.98 -7.38
N SER A 73 -19.97 2.57 -8.29
CA SER A 73 -21.27 3.13 -7.94
C SER A 73 -22.22 2.00 -7.53
N HIS A 74 -23.00 2.18 -6.46
CA HIS A 74 -24.05 1.23 -6.06
C HIS A 74 -25.12 1.00 -7.15
N LYS A 75 -25.20 1.91 -8.14
CA LYS A 75 -26.11 1.81 -9.29
C LYS A 75 -25.47 1.11 -10.50
N GLN A 76 -24.26 0.55 -10.34
CA GLN A 76 -23.59 -0.13 -11.44
C GLN A 76 -24.19 -1.53 -11.61
N ASP A 77 -24.99 -1.70 -12.66
CA ASP A 77 -25.56 -3.00 -13.02
C ASP A 77 -24.46 -4.01 -13.40
N GLU A 78 -24.35 -5.09 -12.62
CA GLU A 78 -23.37 -6.16 -12.85
C GLU A 78 -23.53 -6.80 -14.25
N LYS A 79 -24.77 -6.88 -14.75
CA LYS A 79 -25.08 -7.41 -16.09
C LYS A 79 -24.42 -6.58 -17.20
N LEU A 80 -24.53 -5.26 -17.15
CA LEU A 80 -23.96 -4.34 -18.16
C LEU A 80 -22.42 -4.37 -18.16
N VAL A 81 -21.79 -4.53 -16.99
CA VAL A 81 -20.33 -4.66 -16.85
C VAL A 81 -19.82 -5.94 -17.50
N SER A 82 -20.56 -7.04 -17.35
CA SER A 82 -20.19 -8.35 -17.91
C SER A 82 -20.32 -8.40 -19.44
N GLU A 83 -21.26 -7.66 -20.02
CA GLU A 83 -21.46 -7.55 -21.47
C GLU A 83 -20.35 -6.73 -22.13
N PHE A 84 -19.92 -5.62 -21.53
CA PHE A 84 -18.84 -4.78 -22.08
C PHE A 84 -17.48 -5.52 -22.13
N LYS A 85 -17.24 -6.46 -21.21
CA LYS A 85 -15.97 -7.20 -21.12
C LYS A 85 -15.75 -8.18 -22.28
N LYS A 86 -16.76 -8.46 -23.12
CA LYS A 86 -16.70 -9.51 -24.16
C LYS A 86 -16.12 -9.11 -25.54
N ASN A 87 -15.85 -7.84 -25.81
CA ASN A 87 -15.34 -7.42 -27.13
C ASN A 87 -13.80 -7.30 -27.24
N SER A 88 -13.04 -7.60 -26.19
CA SER A 88 -11.57 -7.49 -26.22
C SER A 88 -10.85 -8.66 -26.89
N GLU A 89 -11.49 -9.83 -27.01
CA GLU A 89 -10.82 -11.04 -27.55
C GLU A 89 -10.97 -11.21 -29.07
N LEU A 90 -11.78 -10.38 -29.73
CA LEU A 90 -11.99 -10.46 -31.19
C LEU A 90 -10.96 -9.70 -32.02
N PHE A 91 -10.05 -8.91 -31.40
CA PHE A 91 -9.03 -8.13 -32.11
C PHE A 91 -7.62 -8.75 -32.10
N SER A 92 -7.46 -10.00 -31.63
CA SER A 92 -6.16 -10.68 -31.60
C SER A 92 -5.96 -11.72 -32.70
N SER A 93 -6.83 -11.76 -33.72
CA SER A 93 -6.65 -12.61 -34.90
C SER A 93 -6.97 -11.84 -36.18
N VAL A 94 -6.10 -10.90 -36.55
CA VAL A 94 -5.91 -10.44 -37.94
C VAL A 94 -4.43 -10.51 -38.27
#